data_AF-A0A3C0G8H3-F1
#
_entry.id   AF-A0A3C0G8H3-F1
#
_cell.length_a   1.000
_cell.length_b   1.000
_cell.length_c   1.000
_cell.angle_alpha   90.00
_cell.angle_beta   90.00
_cell.angle_gamma   90.00
#
_symmetry.space_group_name_H-M   'P 1'
#
loop_
_entity.id
_entity.type
_entity.pdbx_description
1 polymer ?
#
loop_
_entity_poly.entity_id
_entity_poly.type
_entity_poly.pdbx_seq_one_letter_code
_entity_poly.pdbx_strand_id
1 'polypeptide(L)' 'MDQSFGKKEKLKSKILITQLFEEGKGISVYPLKLIYLSTEKQEISIKSAVTVSKRNFKSAVD' A
#
# COMPACT_ATOMS: atom_id res chain seq x y z
N MET A 1 6.02 5.74 22.47
CA MET A 1 5.45 4.86 21.43
C MET A 1 5.92 5.38 20.09
N ASP A 2 6.95 4.73 19.53
CA ASP A 2 7.50 5.11 18.23
C ASP A 2 6.67 4.40 17.14
N GLN A 3 5.73 5.13 16.52
CA GLN A 3 4.81 4.60 15.50
C GLN A 3 5.32 4.86 14.07
N SER A 4 6.63 4.92 13.90
CA SER A 4 7.26 5.23 12.62
C SER A 4 7.55 3.95 11.84
N PHE A 5 6.89 3.78 10.68
CA PHE A 5 7.25 2.71 9.74
C PHE A 5 8.72 2.83 9.32
N GLY A 6 9.53 1.83 9.65
CA GLY A 6 10.94 1.78 9.28
C GLY A 6 11.09 1.78 7.75
N LYS A 7 12.25 2.23 7.24
CA LYS A 7 12.51 2.24 5.78
C LYS A 7 12.32 0.86 5.13
N LYS A 8 12.50 -0.21 5.90
CA LYS A 8 12.37 -1.61 5.47
C LYS A 8 10.92 -2.02 5.18
N GLU A 9 9.96 -1.48 5.93
CA GLU A 9 8.52 -1.83 5.83
C GLU A 9 7.78 -1.00 4.78
N LYS A 10 8.38 0.11 4.30
CA LYS A 10 7.80 0.97 3.27
C LYS A 10 7.98 0.38 1.87
N LEU A 11 6.87 0.09 1.19
CA LEU A 11 6.89 -0.30 -0.22
C LEU A 11 7.11 0.95 -1.11
N LYS A 12 8.34 1.21 -1.53
CA LYS A 12 8.68 2.35 -2.43
C LYS A 12 8.94 1.96 -3.89
N SER A 13 9.01 0.66 -4.20
CA SER A 13 9.34 0.21 -5.56
C SER A 13 8.16 0.38 -6.49
N LYS A 14 8.33 1.17 -7.56
CA LYS A 14 7.30 1.38 -8.59
C LYS A 14 6.87 0.07 -9.25
N ILE A 15 7.82 -0.83 -9.52
CA ILE A 15 7.57 -2.13 -10.16
C ILE A 15 6.66 -2.99 -9.29
N LEU A 16 6.95 -3.08 -7.98
CA LEU A 16 6.14 -3.87 -7.04
C LEU A 16 4.75 -3.26 -6.84
N ILE A 17 4.64 -1.93 -6.86
CA ILE A 17 3.34 -1.26 -6.78
C ILE A 17 2.51 -1.55 -8.03
N THR A 18 3.09 -1.45 -9.23
CA THR A 18 2.41 -1.82 -10.48
C THR A 18 1.92 -3.26 -10.45
N GLN A 19 2.80 -4.20 -10.07
CA GLN A 19 2.44 -5.62 -9.94
C GLN A 19 1.35 -5.85 -8.89
N LEU A 20 1.37 -5.13 -7.76
CA LEU A 20 0.33 -5.18 -6.74
C LEU A 20 -1.03 -4.69 -7.27
N PHE A 21 -1.05 -3.68 -8.15
CA PHE A 21 -2.29 -3.21 -8.77
C PHE A 21 -2.78 -4.11 -9.91
N GLU A 22 -1.89 -4.84 -10.60
CA GLU A 22 -2.23 -5.76 -11.70
C GLU A 22 -2.68 -7.15 -11.19
N GLU A 23 -1.93 -7.75 -10.26
CA GLU A 23 -2.17 -9.11 -9.76
C GLU A 23 -2.87 -9.14 -8.39
N GLY A 24 -2.95 -7.99 -7.70
CA GLY A 24 -3.44 -7.93 -6.33
C GLY A 24 -4.95 -8.13 -6.21
N LYS A 25 -5.36 -8.77 -5.12
CA LYS A 25 -6.77 -8.90 -4.74
C LYS A 25 -7.18 -7.66 -3.96
N GLY A 26 -8.29 -7.05 -4.38
CA GLY A 26 -8.84 -5.86 -3.77
C GLY A 26 -10.05 -6.17 -2.89
N ILE A 27 -9.99 -5.76 -1.62
CA ILE A 27 -11.16 -5.68 -0.74
C ILE A 27 -11.48 -4.19 -0.57
N SER A 28 -12.67 -3.78 -1.01
CA SER A 28 -13.14 -2.39 -0.88
C SER A 28 -14.22 -2.36 0.19
N VAL A 29 -13.93 -1.71 1.32
CA VAL A 29 -14.89 -1.48 2.41
C VAL A 29 -14.85 0.00 2.71
N TYR A 30 -15.95 0.70 2.44
CA TYR A 30 -16.02 2.14 2.65
C TYR A 30 -15.56 2.50 4.08
N PRO A 31 -14.61 3.45 4.26
CA PRO A 31 -14.04 4.40 3.28
C PRO A 31 -12.70 3.98 2.64
N LEU A 32 -12.23 2.74 2.83
CA LEU A 32 -10.88 2.30 2.43
C LEU A 32 -10.91 1.18 1.37
N LYS A 33 -9.83 1.13 0.59
CA LYS A 33 -9.57 0.04 -0.36
C LYS A 33 -8.24 -0.60 -0.02
N LEU A 34 -8.28 -1.88 0.34
CA LEU A 34 -7.10 -2.67 0.63
C LEU A 34 -6.81 -3.55 -0.58
N ILE A 35 -5.60 -3.41 -1.12
CA ILE A 35 -5.10 -4.25 -2.21
C ILE A 35 -3.91 -5.01 -1.66
N TYR A 36 -3.96 -6.33 -1.75
CA TYR A 36 -2.92 -7.20 -1.22
C TYR A 36 -2.54 -8.26 -2.25
N LEU A 37 -1.26 -8.61 -2.27
CA LEU A 37 -0.70 -9.68 -3.06
C LEU A 37 0.14 -10.53 -2.12
N SER A 38 -0.24 -11.80 -1.96
CA SER A 38 0.56 -12.74 -1.18
C SER A 38 1.78 -13.12 -2.00
N THR A 39 2.96 -12.70 -1.56
CA THR A 39 4.23 -13.09 -2.19
C THR A 39 5.01 -13.96 -1.21
N GLU A 40 5.40 -15.14 -1.66
CA GLU A 40 5.92 -16.22 -0.82
C GLU A 40 7.39 -16.02 -0.39
N LYS A 41 8.05 -14.98 -0.93
CA LYS A 41 9.48 -14.70 -0.71
C LYS A 41 9.70 -13.23 -0.35
N GLN A 42 9.45 -12.86 0.91
CA GLN A 42 9.98 -11.61 1.45
C GLN A 42 10.60 -11.83 2.84
N GLU A 43 11.79 -11.27 3.05
CA GLU A 43 12.50 -11.22 4.34
C GLU A 43 11.76 -10.42 5.42
N ILE A 44 10.66 -9.75 5.07
CA ILE A 44 9.93 -8.82 5.92
C ILE A 44 8.46 -9.23 5.89
N SER A 45 7.86 -9.36 7.07
CA SER A 45 6.53 -9.93 7.24
C SER A 45 5.44 -9.17 6.47
N ILE A 46 5.54 -7.84 6.35
CA ILE A 46 4.57 -7.00 5.63
C ILE A 46 5.31 -5.77 5.06
N LYS A 47 5.13 -5.49 3.76
CA LYS A 47 5.49 -4.20 3.16
C LYS A 47 4.23 -3.43 2.82
N SER A 48 4.07 -2.23 3.36
CA SER A 48 2.87 -1.42 3.19
C SER A 48 3.19 -0.09 2.51
N ALA A 49 2.27 0.36 1.67
CA ALA A 49 2.24 1.71 1.13
C ALA A 49 0.80 2.20 1.14
N VAL A 50 0.62 3.49 1.39
CA VAL A 50 -0.68 4.15 1.34
C VAL A 50 -0.67 5.07 0.13
N THR A 51 -1.67 4.94 -0.73
CA THR A 51 -1.86 5.79 -1.90
C THR A 51 -3.27 6.32 -1.90
N VAL A 52 -3.44 7.60 -2.21
CA VAL A 52 -4.75 8.24 -2.36
C VAL A 52 -4.94 8.69 -3.79
N SER A 53 -6.18 8.63 -4.27
CA SER A 53 -6.54 9.17 -5.58
C SER A 53 -6.64 10.69 -5.50
N LYS A 54 -5.82 11.41 -6.28
CA LYS A 54 -5.90 12.87 -6.43
C LYS A 54 -7.28 13.38 -6.89
N ARG A 55 -8.07 12.52 -7.54
CA ARG A 55 -9.43 12.83 -7.99
C ARG A 55 -10.41 12.97 -6.81
N ASN A 56 -10.27 12.14 -5.77
CA ASN A 56 -11.20 12.11 -4.64
C ASN A 56 -10.73 13.00 -3.47
N PHE A 57 -9.41 13.14 -3.27
CA PHE A 57 -8.83 14.00 -2.25
C PHE A 57 -8.13 15.18 -2.93
N LYS A 58 -8.82 16.33 -2.97
CA LYS A 58 -8.31 17.57 -3.59
C LYS A 58 -7.39 18.34 -2.66
N SER A 59 -7.59 18.24 -1.35
CA SER A 59 -6.75 18.87 -0.33
C SER A 59 -5.83 17.82 0.29
N ALA A 60 -4.58 18.19 0.58
CA ALA A 60 -3.63 17.29 1.25
C ALA A 60 -3.96 17.05 2.74
N VAL A 61 -4.89 17.83 3.28
CA VAL A 61 -5.38 17.77 4.66
C VAL A 61 -6.75 17.08 4.78
N ASP A 62 -7.40 16.78 3.65
CA ASP A 62 -8.64 15.99 3.58
C ASP A 62 -8.31 14.50 3.42
#